data_AF-A0A0W1GK91-F1
#
_entry.id   AF-A0A0W1GK91-F1
#
_cell.length_a   1.000
_cell.length_b   1.000
_cell.length_c   1.000
_cell.angle_alpha   90.00
_cell.angle_beta   90.00
_cell.angle_gamma   90.00
#
_symmetry.space_group_name_H-M   'P 1'
#
loop_
_entity.id
_entity.type
_entity.pdbx_description
1 polymer ?
#
loop_
_entity_poly.entity_id
_entity_poly.type
_entity_poly.pdbx_seq_one_letter_code
_entity_poly.pdbx_strand_id
1 'polypeptide(L)'
;MAQIDRRTIIALSAGAFMSSLIPVAASAAIDPPPVGKPGDFDFLTGEWRIHNKFREGEKWIEFPGEATVVAILGGIASIEELRIPARNFSGMGLRLLDVDKKIWSDHWVNAKSGVVGVPGQLGVFENGVGTFLSEGDKGPELYRGVWDRITPKSCRWFQGVSRDGGKTWDDGWFMDWTRVG
;
A
#
# COMPACT_ATOMS: atom_id res chain seq x y z
N MET A 1 -24.02 -70.55 -25.85
CA MET A 1 -23.65 -70.31 -27.26
C MET A 1 -24.67 -69.34 -27.85
N ALA A 2 -24.17 -68.27 -28.48
CA ALA A 2 -24.88 -67.30 -29.33
C ALA A 2 -25.75 -66.19 -28.69
N GLN A 3 -25.18 -64.99 -28.81
CA GLN A 3 -25.67 -63.60 -28.82
C GLN A 3 -26.77 -63.43 -29.93
N ILE A 4 -27.74 -62.50 -29.88
CA ILE A 4 -27.63 -61.05 -30.17
C ILE A 4 -28.89 -60.27 -29.73
N ASP A 5 -28.58 -59.05 -29.30
CA ASP A 5 -29.33 -57.86 -28.87
C ASP A 5 -30.41 -57.29 -29.82
N ARG A 6 -31.41 -56.59 -29.23
CA ARG A 6 -31.99 -55.34 -29.76
C ARG A 6 -32.83 -54.56 -28.71
N ARG A 7 -32.23 -53.48 -28.19
CA ARG A 7 -32.82 -52.14 -27.85
C ARG A 7 -33.75 -52.00 -26.63
N THR A 8 -33.38 -51.13 -25.67
CA THR A 8 -34.10 -49.88 -25.28
C THR A 8 -33.25 -48.99 -24.32
N ILE A 9 -32.61 -47.98 -24.90
CA ILE A 9 -32.60 -46.52 -24.58
C ILE A 9 -32.76 -46.01 -23.11
N ILE A 10 -31.69 -45.32 -22.67
CA ILE A 10 -31.55 -44.07 -21.85
C ILE A 10 -32.02 -44.05 -20.38
N ALA A 11 -31.04 -43.81 -19.49
CA ALA A 11 -31.08 -42.69 -18.53
C ALA A 11 -29.66 -42.29 -18.08
N LEU A 12 -29.39 -40.98 -18.15
CA LEU A 12 -28.16 -40.29 -17.79
C LEU A 12 -27.87 -40.42 -16.29
N SER A 13 -26.62 -40.47 -15.81
CA SER A 13 -25.80 -39.26 -15.62
C SER A 13 -24.41 -39.64 -15.08
N ALA A 14 -23.37 -39.36 -15.86
CA ALA A 14 -22.01 -39.30 -15.34
C ALA A 14 -21.82 -37.89 -14.74
N GLY A 15 -21.85 -37.80 -13.41
CA GLY A 15 -21.50 -36.59 -12.69
C GLY A 15 -20.00 -36.35 -12.81
N ALA A 16 -19.58 -35.54 -13.79
CA ALA A 16 -18.24 -34.97 -13.82
C ALA A 16 -18.15 -33.92 -12.71
N PHE A 17 -17.49 -34.26 -11.59
CA PHE A 17 -16.98 -33.25 -10.68
C PHE A 17 -15.88 -32.49 -11.41
N MET A 18 -16.25 -31.41 -12.10
CA MET A 18 -15.28 -30.37 -12.43
C MET A 18 -14.91 -29.69 -11.12
N SER A 19 -13.85 -30.15 -10.47
CA SER A 19 -13.12 -29.31 -9.51
C SER A 19 -12.62 -28.12 -10.29
N SER A 20 -13.34 -27.00 -10.21
CA SER A 20 -12.83 -25.71 -10.62
C SER A 20 -11.63 -25.42 -9.74
N LEU A 21 -10.43 -25.68 -10.26
CA LEU A 21 -9.22 -25.03 -9.80
C LEU A 21 -9.39 -23.55 -10.11
N ILE A 22 -10.04 -22.82 -9.21
CA ILE A 22 -9.80 -21.39 -9.12
C ILE A 22 -8.32 -21.30 -8.79
N PRO A 23 -7.47 -20.72 -9.66
CA PRO A 23 -6.12 -20.43 -9.24
C PRO A 23 -6.28 -19.47 -8.06
N VAL A 24 -5.94 -19.93 -6.86
CA VAL A 24 -5.61 -19.01 -5.77
C VAL A 24 -4.47 -18.19 -6.34
N ALA A 25 -4.77 -16.97 -6.78
CA ALA A 25 -3.74 -16.03 -7.17
C ALA A 25 -2.84 -15.95 -5.94
N ALA A 26 -1.60 -16.44 -6.08
CA ALA A 26 -0.62 -16.30 -5.04
C ALA A 26 -0.56 -14.81 -4.72
N SER A 27 -0.91 -14.43 -3.49
CA SER A 27 -0.50 -13.14 -2.95
C SER A 27 0.99 -13.06 -3.25
N ALA A 28 1.42 -12.06 -4.02
CA ALA A 28 2.84 -11.79 -4.12
C ALA A 28 3.27 -11.50 -2.68
N ALA A 29 3.90 -12.49 -2.03
CA ALA A 29 4.32 -12.36 -0.65
C ALA A 29 5.12 -11.06 -0.57
N ILE A 30 4.70 -10.17 0.31
CA ILE A 30 5.30 -8.85 0.43
C ILE A 30 6.71 -9.05 0.99
N ASP A 31 7.69 -9.08 0.09
CA ASP A 31 9.09 -9.38 0.38
C ASP A 31 9.97 -8.37 -0.38
N PRO A 32 10.05 -7.12 0.09
CA PRO A 32 10.89 -6.10 -0.55
C PRO A 32 12.37 -6.49 -0.43
N PRO A 33 13.21 -6.11 -1.42
CA PRO A 33 14.63 -6.43 -1.36
C PRO A 33 15.30 -5.76 -0.14
N PRO A 34 16.27 -6.39 0.52
CA PRO A 34 16.89 -5.89 1.75
C PRO A 34 17.94 -4.80 1.45
N VAL A 35 17.49 -3.67 0.91
CA VAL A 35 18.34 -2.57 0.45
C VAL A 35 18.11 -1.25 1.20
N GLY A 36 17.17 -1.23 2.14
CA GLY A 36 16.90 -0.09 3.00
C GLY A 36 18.12 0.29 3.85
N LYS A 37 18.27 1.59 4.10
CA LYS A 37 19.40 2.14 4.86
C LYS A 37 18.95 3.34 5.70
N PRO A 38 19.68 3.65 6.79
CA PRO A 38 19.43 4.86 7.55
C PRO A 38 19.49 6.09 6.62
N GLY A 39 18.54 7.01 6.80
CA GLY A 39 18.45 8.27 6.07
C GLY A 39 17.68 8.23 4.76
N ASP A 40 17.11 7.07 4.37
CA ASP A 40 16.26 6.99 3.17
C ASP A 40 15.07 7.97 3.19
N PHE A 41 14.54 8.27 4.38
CA PHE A 41 13.47 9.26 4.59
C PHE A 41 13.95 10.68 4.90
N ASP A 42 15.25 10.96 4.94
CA ASP A 42 15.77 12.28 5.38
C ASP A 42 15.28 13.43 4.50
N PHE A 43 14.99 13.16 3.22
CA PHE A 43 14.40 14.14 2.30
C PHE A 43 13.12 14.77 2.85
N LEU A 44 12.37 14.01 3.66
CA LEU A 44 11.07 14.40 4.19
C LEU A 44 11.19 15.27 5.46
N THR A 45 12.34 15.31 6.13
CA THR A 45 12.51 16.05 7.40
C THR A 45 12.32 17.56 7.21
N GLY A 46 11.34 18.14 7.90
CA GLY A 46 11.04 19.58 7.85
C GLY A 46 9.56 19.88 7.86
N GLU A 47 9.22 21.10 7.46
CA GLU A 47 7.85 21.62 7.39
C GLU A 47 7.35 21.65 5.93
N TRP A 48 6.08 21.29 5.73
CA TRP A 48 5.52 21.07 4.39
C TRP A 48 4.11 21.63 4.23
N ARG A 49 3.84 22.12 3.02
CA ARG A 49 2.49 22.31 2.48
C ARG A 49 2.16 21.15 1.55
N ILE A 50 0.92 20.67 1.60
CA ILE A 50 0.47 19.52 0.84
C ILE A 50 -0.77 19.90 0.04
N HIS A 51 -0.75 19.63 -1.26
CA HIS A 51 -1.95 19.62 -2.08
C HIS A 51 -2.44 18.18 -2.22
N ASN A 52 -3.62 17.89 -1.66
CA ASN A 52 -4.23 16.57 -1.74
C ASN A 52 -5.18 16.50 -2.93
N LYS A 53 -5.18 15.35 -3.59
CA LYS A 53 -6.16 14.96 -4.60
C LYS A 53 -6.64 13.54 -4.27
N PHE A 54 -7.87 13.43 -3.81
CA PHE A 54 -8.47 12.18 -3.31
C PHE A 54 -9.70 11.80 -4.12
N ARG A 55 -9.88 10.50 -4.38
CA ARG A 55 -11.02 10.00 -5.15
C ARG A 55 -12.11 9.47 -4.22
N GLU A 56 -13.27 10.10 -4.28
CA GLU A 56 -14.49 9.67 -3.60
C GLU A 56 -15.49 9.14 -4.63
N GLY A 57 -15.55 7.81 -4.77
CA GLY A 57 -16.26 7.16 -5.87
C GLY A 57 -15.63 7.50 -7.21
N GLU A 58 -16.39 8.17 -8.09
CA GLU A 58 -15.92 8.62 -9.41
C GLU A 58 -15.41 10.07 -9.41
N LYS A 59 -15.56 10.80 -8.30
CA LYS A 59 -15.21 12.22 -8.23
C LYS A 59 -13.85 12.42 -7.56
N TRP A 60 -13.08 13.35 -8.12
CA TRP A 60 -11.87 13.86 -7.47
C TRP A 60 -12.21 15.08 -6.64
N ILE A 61 -11.75 15.06 -5.40
CA ILE A 61 -11.79 16.21 -4.48
C ILE A 61 -10.38 16.63 -4.15
N GLU A 62 -10.17 17.94 -4.02
CA GLU A 62 -8.87 18.53 -3.75
C GLU A 62 -8.92 19.39 -2.49
N PHE A 63 -7.90 19.32 -1.64
CA PHE A 63 -7.85 20.07 -0.39
C PHE A 63 -6.42 20.29 0.12
N PRO A 64 -6.17 21.40 0.85
CA PRO A 64 -4.86 21.66 1.43
C PRO A 64 -4.62 20.82 2.69
N GLY A 65 -3.36 20.46 2.90
CA GLY A 65 -2.84 19.90 4.13
C GLY A 65 -1.46 20.47 4.45
N GLU A 66 -0.92 20.04 5.57
CA GLU A 66 0.43 20.38 6.01
C GLU A 66 1.00 19.22 6.81
N ALA A 67 2.33 19.15 6.89
CA ALA A 67 3.00 18.15 7.70
C ALA A 67 4.31 18.68 8.26
N THR A 68 4.66 18.13 9.42
CA THR A 68 5.95 18.34 10.07
C THR A 68 6.58 16.98 10.25
N VAL A 69 7.84 16.83 9.84
CA VAL A 69 8.51 15.53 9.87
C VAL A 69 9.89 15.67 10.51
N VAL A 70 10.22 14.73 11.38
CA VAL A 70 11.53 14.64 12.03
C VAL A 70 12.15 13.27 11.80
N ALA A 71 13.39 13.26 11.30
CA ALA A 71 14.24 12.09 11.37
C ALA A 71 14.93 12.04 12.73
N ILE A 72 14.92 10.87 13.37
CA ILE A 72 15.54 10.64 14.68
C ILE A 72 16.39 9.37 14.63
N LEU A 73 17.13 9.12 15.73
CA LEU A 73 17.91 7.89 15.92
C LEU A 73 18.95 7.64 14.81
N GLY A 74 19.54 8.71 14.26
CA GLY A 74 20.53 8.59 13.18
C GLY A 74 19.94 8.17 11.83
N GLY A 75 18.67 8.50 11.57
CA GLY A 75 18.01 8.28 10.29
C GLY A 75 17.34 6.91 10.16
N ILE A 76 17.24 6.10 11.22
CA ILE A 76 16.51 4.82 11.21
C ILE A 76 15.02 4.99 11.53
N ALA A 77 14.59 6.19 11.91
CA ALA A 77 13.21 6.48 12.24
C ALA A 77 12.80 7.86 11.68
N SER A 78 11.65 7.91 11.01
CA SER A 78 11.01 9.13 10.53
C SER A 78 9.61 9.23 11.13
N ILE A 79 9.35 10.35 11.82
CA ILE A 79 8.07 10.64 12.46
C ILE A 79 7.44 11.84 11.77
N GLU A 80 6.27 11.65 11.19
CA GLU A 80 5.46 12.68 10.52
C GLU A 80 4.23 12.98 11.36
N GLU A 81 3.95 14.24 11.65
CA GLU A 81 2.59 14.68 11.98
C GLU A 81 1.96 15.31 10.74
N LEU A 82 0.86 14.74 10.27
CA LEU A 82 0.06 15.23 9.16
C LEU A 82 -1.22 15.88 9.65
N ARG A 83 -1.56 17.05 9.11
CA ARG A 83 -2.74 17.83 9.48
C ARG A 83 -3.49 18.28 8.22
N ILE A 84 -4.81 18.09 8.24
CA ILE A 84 -5.74 18.60 7.24
C ILE A 84 -6.83 19.39 7.98
N PRO A 85 -6.58 20.68 8.31
CA PRO A 85 -7.48 21.49 9.13
C PRO A 85 -8.90 21.58 8.55
N ALA A 86 -9.02 21.72 7.23
CA ALA A 86 -10.31 21.81 6.53
C ALA A 86 -11.22 20.57 6.73
N ARG A 87 -10.64 19.44 7.15
CA ARG A 87 -11.38 18.19 7.40
C ARG A 87 -11.37 17.78 8.87
N ASN A 88 -10.87 18.64 9.77
CA ASN A 88 -10.64 18.32 11.18
C ASN A 88 -9.96 16.95 11.36
N PHE A 89 -8.90 16.74 10.57
CA PHE A 89 -8.18 15.49 10.48
C PHE A 89 -6.71 15.70 10.78
N SER A 90 -6.14 14.82 11.59
CA SER A 90 -4.71 14.67 11.77
C SER A 90 -4.35 13.22 12.01
N GLY A 91 -3.09 12.90 11.78
CA GLY A 91 -2.52 11.60 12.07
C GLY A 91 -1.01 11.63 12.01
N MET A 92 -0.41 10.47 12.23
CA MET A 92 1.03 10.34 12.29
C MET A 92 1.51 9.18 11.42
N GLY A 93 2.50 9.46 10.58
CA GLY A 93 3.31 8.46 9.92
C GLY A 93 4.49 8.09 10.82
N LEU A 94 4.65 6.81 11.15
CA LEU A 94 5.78 6.29 11.91
C LEU A 94 6.52 5.27 11.03
N ARG A 95 7.68 5.68 10.51
CA ARG A 95 8.51 4.81 9.66
C ARG A 95 9.74 4.37 10.43
N LEU A 96 9.97 3.06 10.48
CA LEU A 96 11.07 2.44 11.21
C LEU A 96 11.84 1.50 10.29
N LEU A 97 13.16 1.61 10.29
CA LEU A 97 14.05 0.68 9.60
C LEU A 97 14.40 -0.49 10.52
N ASP A 98 14.08 -1.70 10.09
CA ASP A 98 14.73 -2.91 10.63
C ASP A 98 16.15 -2.95 10.05
N VAL A 99 17.15 -2.60 10.87
CA VAL A 99 18.55 -2.43 10.43
C VAL A 99 19.16 -3.75 9.95
N ASP A 100 18.77 -4.87 10.56
CA ASP A 100 19.28 -6.19 10.22
C ASP A 100 18.65 -6.68 8.91
N LYS A 101 17.32 -6.53 8.77
CA LYS A 101 16.63 -6.93 7.53
C LYS A 101 16.77 -5.93 6.40
N LYS A 102 17.17 -4.69 6.69
CA LYS A 102 17.25 -3.58 5.73
C LYS A 102 15.92 -3.31 5.03
N ILE A 103 14.83 -3.37 5.78
CA ILE A 103 13.47 -3.14 5.30
C ILE A 103 12.82 -2.12 6.22
N TRP A 104 12.14 -1.15 5.62
CA TRP A 104 11.34 -0.17 6.34
C TRP A 104 9.93 -0.70 6.59
N SER A 105 9.35 -0.34 7.72
CA SER A 105 7.92 -0.47 8.00
C SER A 105 7.29 0.91 8.19
N ASP A 106 6.27 1.25 7.40
CA ASP A 106 5.49 2.49 7.48
C ASP A 106 4.16 2.22 8.20
N HIS A 107 4.01 2.80 9.39
CA HIS A 107 2.82 2.69 10.22
C HIS A 107 2.03 3.99 10.23
N TRP A 108 0.71 3.85 10.30
CA TRP A 108 -0.20 4.98 10.45
C TRP A 108 -0.86 5.02 11.83
N VAL A 109 -0.99 6.21 12.40
CA VAL A 109 -1.81 6.50 13.59
C VAL A 109 -2.86 7.54 13.23
N ASN A 110 -4.13 7.21 13.42
CA ASN A 110 -5.19 8.21 13.35
C ASN A 110 -5.32 8.93 14.70
N ALA A 111 -5.22 10.26 14.73
CA ALA A 111 -5.25 11.05 15.96
C ALA A 111 -6.53 10.85 16.81
N LYS A 112 -7.65 10.45 16.19
CA LYS A 112 -8.89 10.12 16.92
C LYS A 112 -8.77 8.84 17.74
N SER A 113 -7.95 7.90 17.28
CA SER A 113 -7.74 6.61 17.94
C SER A 113 -6.51 6.59 18.83
N GLY A 114 -5.43 7.28 18.42
CA GLY A 114 -4.12 7.20 19.07
C GLY A 114 -3.43 5.82 18.96
N VAL A 115 -3.96 4.91 18.13
CA VAL A 115 -3.43 3.53 18.01
C VAL A 115 -2.56 3.41 16.76
N VAL A 116 -1.41 2.75 16.90
CA VAL A 116 -0.53 2.38 15.79
C VAL A 116 -1.16 1.24 15.00
N GLY A 117 -1.43 1.48 13.72
CA GLY A 117 -1.85 0.45 12.78
C GLY A 117 -0.74 -0.57 12.57
N VAL A 118 -1.05 -1.84 12.82
CA VAL A 118 -0.14 -2.98 12.63
C VAL A 118 -0.86 -4.11 11.86
N PRO A 119 -0.15 -4.83 10.98
CA PRO A 119 1.25 -4.61 10.57
C PRO A 119 1.42 -3.32 9.74
N GLY A 120 2.63 -2.76 9.74
CA GLY A 120 2.96 -1.61 8.88
C GLY A 120 3.20 -2.03 7.43
N GLN A 121 3.18 -1.08 6.50
CA GLN A 121 3.52 -1.35 5.11
C GLN A 121 5.03 -1.57 4.97
N LEU A 122 5.45 -2.70 4.41
CA LEU A 122 6.86 -3.03 4.24
C LEU A 122 7.37 -2.49 2.92
N GLY A 123 8.54 -1.85 2.93
CA GLY A 123 9.07 -1.23 1.74
C GLY A 123 10.52 -0.82 1.81
N VAL A 124 11.02 -0.37 0.68
CA VAL A 124 12.37 0.17 0.49
C VAL A 124 12.36 1.25 -0.58
N PHE A 125 13.46 1.99 -0.65
CA PHE A 125 13.72 2.94 -1.72
C PHE A 125 14.64 2.32 -2.78
N GLU A 126 14.21 2.37 -4.03
CA GLU A 126 14.98 1.94 -5.20
C GLU A 126 14.93 3.02 -6.26
N ASN A 127 16.10 3.43 -6.76
CA ASN A 127 16.21 4.43 -7.83
C ASN A 127 15.43 5.75 -7.56
N GLY A 128 15.40 6.18 -6.30
CA GLY A 128 14.71 7.41 -5.88
C GLY A 128 13.20 7.27 -5.70
N VAL A 129 12.65 6.05 -5.73
CA VAL A 129 11.24 5.75 -5.49
C VAL A 129 11.11 4.84 -4.28
N GLY A 130 10.33 5.25 -3.29
CA GLY A 130 9.98 4.42 -2.13
C GLY A 130 8.67 3.69 -2.39
N THR A 131 8.66 2.36 -2.35
CA THR A 131 7.42 1.58 -2.50
C THR A 131 7.19 0.71 -1.28
N PHE A 132 6.01 0.85 -0.67
CA PHE A 132 5.63 0.23 0.58
C PHE A 132 4.32 -0.53 0.40
N LEU A 133 4.28 -1.80 0.78
CA LEU A 133 3.18 -2.72 0.49
C LEU A 133 2.62 -3.32 1.79
N SER A 134 1.31 -3.54 1.84
CA SER A 134 0.66 -4.34 2.87
C SER A 134 -0.49 -5.16 2.29
N GLU A 135 -0.80 -6.29 2.91
CA GLU A 135 -2.05 -7.01 2.65
C GLU A 135 -3.22 -6.30 3.33
N GLY A 136 -4.42 -6.47 2.77
CA GLY A 136 -5.65 -5.99 3.37
C GLY A 136 -6.16 -6.90 4.49
N ASP A 137 -6.78 -6.31 5.50
CA ASP A 137 -7.27 -7.04 6.67
C ASP A 137 -8.37 -8.09 6.36
N LYS A 138 -9.11 -7.92 5.25
CA LYS A 138 -10.38 -8.63 4.99
C LYS A 138 -10.41 -9.40 3.67
N GLY A 139 -9.30 -9.48 2.93
CA GLY A 139 -9.30 -10.13 1.63
C GLY A 139 -7.95 -10.01 0.91
N PRO A 140 -7.85 -10.51 -0.33
CA PRO A 140 -6.60 -10.57 -1.10
C PRO A 140 -6.19 -9.19 -1.67
N GLU A 141 -6.74 -8.10 -1.13
CA GLU A 141 -6.38 -6.77 -1.58
C GLU A 141 -4.96 -6.46 -1.13
N LEU A 142 -4.17 -5.86 -2.03
CA LEU A 142 -2.89 -5.27 -1.70
C LEU A 142 -3.02 -3.76 -1.66
N TYR A 143 -2.40 -3.14 -0.68
CA TYR A 143 -2.30 -1.70 -0.56
C TYR A 143 -0.86 -1.31 -0.81
N ARG A 144 -0.64 -0.20 -1.52
CA ARG A 144 0.68 0.43 -1.63
C ARG A 144 0.66 1.89 -1.23
N GLY A 145 1.72 2.33 -0.57
CA GLY A 145 2.14 3.73 -0.50
C GLY A 145 3.39 3.92 -1.35
N VAL A 146 3.42 4.94 -2.20
CA VAL A 146 4.56 5.24 -3.07
C VAL A 146 5.02 6.67 -2.86
N TRP A 147 6.32 6.84 -2.62
CA TRP A 147 7.01 8.12 -2.62
C TRP A 147 7.79 8.27 -3.93
N ASP A 148 7.47 9.29 -4.72
CA ASP A 148 8.18 9.60 -5.96
C ASP A 148 8.40 11.11 -6.16
N ARG A 149 9.03 11.48 -7.28
CA ARG A 149 9.33 12.89 -7.64
C ARG A 149 10.07 13.65 -6.52
N ILE A 150 10.95 12.95 -5.82
CA ILE A 150 11.67 13.46 -4.66
C ILE A 150 12.75 14.44 -5.12
N THR A 151 12.70 15.64 -4.56
CA THR A 151 13.70 16.71 -4.71
C THR A 151 13.96 17.34 -3.33
N PRO A 152 14.97 18.22 -3.19
CA PRO A 152 15.17 18.95 -1.93
C PRO A 152 13.98 19.81 -1.48
N LYS A 153 13.05 20.16 -2.38
CA LYS A 153 11.94 21.09 -2.11
C LYS A 153 10.55 20.50 -2.33
N SER A 154 10.45 19.29 -2.88
CA SER A 154 9.18 18.67 -3.24
C SER A 154 9.27 17.15 -3.22
N CYS A 155 8.14 16.50 -3.01
CA CYS A 155 7.96 15.08 -3.30
C CYS A 155 6.47 14.82 -3.56
N ARG A 156 6.15 13.61 -3.99
CA ARG A 156 4.76 13.17 -4.07
C ARG A 156 4.62 11.84 -3.36
N TRP A 157 3.57 11.74 -2.54
CA TRP A 157 3.10 10.48 -2.01
C TRP A 157 1.79 10.11 -2.71
N PHE A 158 1.59 8.84 -3.01
CA PHE A 158 0.29 8.35 -3.46
C PHE A 158 -0.01 6.93 -3.01
N GLN A 159 -1.29 6.61 -2.91
CA GLN A 159 -1.80 5.31 -2.51
C GLN A 159 -2.55 4.62 -3.64
N GLY A 160 -2.29 3.32 -3.78
CA GLY A 160 -3.01 2.44 -4.69
C GLY A 160 -3.53 1.18 -4.01
N VAL A 161 -4.61 0.65 -4.56
CA VAL A 161 -5.18 -0.65 -4.18
C VAL A 161 -5.13 -1.59 -5.36
N SER A 162 -4.71 -2.82 -5.14
CA SER A 162 -4.75 -3.90 -6.12
C SER A 162 -5.69 -5.01 -5.66
N ARG A 163 -6.45 -5.57 -6.62
CA ARG A 163 -7.40 -6.68 -6.40
C ARG A 163 -7.04 -7.93 -7.19
N ASP A 164 -5.94 -7.89 -7.94
CA ASP A 164 -5.49 -8.94 -8.85
C ASP A 164 -4.05 -9.41 -8.55
N GLY A 165 -3.62 -9.24 -7.30
CA GLY A 165 -2.30 -9.65 -6.82
C GLY A 165 -1.17 -8.72 -7.28
N GLY A 166 -1.45 -7.43 -7.41
CA GLY A 166 -0.46 -6.40 -7.75
C GLY A 166 -0.22 -6.21 -9.26
N LYS A 167 -1.02 -6.85 -10.12
CA LYS A 167 -0.88 -6.72 -11.58
C LYS A 167 -1.38 -5.37 -12.06
N THR A 168 -2.49 -4.91 -11.49
CA THR A 168 -3.04 -3.57 -11.72
C THR A 168 -3.24 -2.85 -10.40
N TRP A 169 -3.14 -1.51 -10.46
CA TRP A 169 -3.23 -0.64 -9.30
C TRP A 169 -4.23 0.46 -9.57
N ASP A 170 -5.16 0.62 -8.65
CA ASP A 170 -6.14 1.68 -8.63
C ASP A 170 -5.69 2.78 -7.65
N ASP A 171 -5.05 3.82 -8.18
CA ASP A 171 -4.49 4.91 -7.39
C ASP A 171 -5.58 5.95 -7.06
N GLY A 172 -5.89 6.08 -5.77
CA GLY A 172 -7.05 6.85 -5.28
C GLY A 172 -6.71 8.09 -4.47
N TRP A 173 -5.46 8.26 -4.05
CA TRP A 173 -5.04 9.41 -3.25
C TRP A 173 -3.63 9.84 -3.64
N PHE A 174 -3.51 11.10 -4.03
CA PHE A 174 -2.24 11.76 -4.32
C PHE A 174 -2.05 12.94 -3.37
N MET A 175 -0.81 13.14 -2.95
CA MET A 175 -0.37 14.22 -2.10
C MET A 175 0.90 14.81 -2.72
N ASP A 176 0.81 16.03 -3.23
CA ASP A 176 1.97 16.78 -3.72
C ASP A 176 2.49 17.68 -2.60
N TRP A 177 3.71 17.42 -2.16
CA TRP A 177 4.35 18.08 -1.04
C TRP A 177 5.29 19.18 -1.53
N THR A 178 5.23 20.35 -0.90
CA THR A 178 6.13 21.47 -1.13
C THR A 178 6.71 21.95 0.20
N ARG A 179 8.03 22.01 0.29
CA ARG A 179 8.74 22.39 1.51
C ARG A 179 8.44 23.86 1.85
N VAL A 180 8.22 24.14 3.13
CA VAL A 180 8.15 25.51 3.66
C VAL A 180 9.59 26.01 3.81
N GLY A 181 9.88 27.18 3.26
CA GLY A 181 11.23 27.76 3.13
C GLY A 181 11.94 28.03 4.45
#